data_AF-A0A8E0IUA0-F1
#
_entry.id   AF-A0A8E0IUA0-F1
#
_cell.length_a   1.000
_cell.length_b   1.000
_cell.length_c   1.000
_cell.angle_alpha   90.00
_cell.angle_beta   90.00
_cell.angle_gamma   90.00
#
_symmetry.space_group_name_H-M   'P 1'
#
loop_
_entity.id
_entity.type
_entity.pdbx_description
1 polymer ?
#
loop_
_entity_poly.entity_id
_entity_poly.type
_entity_poly.pdbx_seq_one_letter_code
_entity_poly.pdbx_strand_id
1 'polypeptide(L)'
;MESTKGLFTHADVQKIIEKRGMDVSKLPTQAEIEHRFYERSMATLNRKKARAIYRYSVFPGNVPSKFTFEKWQPEMQTDLQKSRDLGNRAYKLAKQMQKAPENVILFGPRGTGKTSLALAMLTSLRDEGQSGLFISTAELSNLMGLQYDAPDVRKRLAGIERAMKEADVLLLDDFGTEGGMKLDIKPVRRDMQELMYRVANARLDFESNMPRLSTIITTNNEMSELEHMYNSKLISRIIPKSKDCTLNFEKLTDVRGKRS
;
A
#
# COMPACT_ATOMS: atom_id res chain seq x y z
N MET A 1 27.26 -22.34 -40.22
CA MET A 1 26.07 -22.36 -39.34
C MET A 1 24.87 -22.69 -40.21
N GLU A 2 24.53 -23.98 -40.29
CA GLU A 2 23.40 -24.46 -41.10
C GLU A 2 22.07 -23.97 -40.53
N SER A 3 21.26 -23.41 -41.41
CA SER A 3 19.94 -22.85 -41.13
C SER A 3 18.94 -24.00 -40.87
N THR A 4 18.42 -24.08 -39.64
CA THR A 4 17.36 -25.01 -39.20
C THR A 4 15.97 -24.70 -39.78
N LYS A 5 15.87 -24.14 -41.00
CA LYS A 5 14.59 -23.82 -41.67
C LYS A 5 13.89 -25.01 -42.33
N GLY A 6 14.24 -26.26 -42.00
CA GLY A 6 13.71 -27.44 -42.70
C GLY A 6 13.33 -28.65 -41.83
N LEU A 7 13.10 -28.49 -40.51
CA LEU A 7 12.94 -29.66 -39.64
C LEU A 7 11.56 -30.33 -39.66
N PHE A 8 10.50 -29.69 -40.18
CA PHE A 8 9.18 -30.30 -40.30
C PHE A 8 8.44 -29.73 -41.51
N THR A 9 7.98 -30.59 -42.41
CA THR A 9 7.04 -30.21 -43.48
C THR A 9 5.60 -30.19 -42.93
N HIS A 10 4.68 -29.52 -43.63
CA HIS A 10 3.25 -29.55 -43.27
C HIS A 10 2.71 -30.99 -43.16
N ALA A 11 3.21 -31.91 -44.00
CA ALA A 11 2.84 -33.33 -43.98
C ALA A 11 3.36 -34.07 -42.74
N ASP A 12 4.54 -33.71 -42.22
CA ASP A 12 5.10 -34.29 -41.00
C ASP A 12 4.29 -33.85 -39.77
N VAL A 13 3.86 -32.59 -39.75
CA VAL A 13 2.98 -32.06 -38.70
C VAL A 13 1.61 -32.77 -38.74
N GLN A 14 1.04 -32.97 -39.93
CA GLN A 14 -0.23 -33.69 -40.12
C GLN A 14 -0.16 -35.15 -39.59
N LYS A 15 0.91 -35.89 -39.93
CA LYS A 15 1.14 -37.25 -39.43
C LYS A 15 1.27 -37.32 -37.91
N ILE A 16 1.89 -36.31 -37.29
CA ILE A 16 2.02 -36.24 -35.83
C ILE A 16 0.67 -35.98 -35.17
N ILE A 17 -0.15 -35.09 -35.75
CA ILE A 17 -1.50 -34.77 -35.28
C ILE A 17 -2.38 -36.02 -35.29
N GLU A 18 -2.41 -36.74 -36.42
CA GLU A 18 -3.18 -37.98 -36.59
C GLU A 18 -2.71 -39.08 -35.66
N LYS A 19 -1.38 -39.32 -35.57
CA LYS A 19 -0.79 -40.37 -34.72
C LYS A 19 -1.02 -40.12 -33.22
N ARG A 20 -1.14 -38.87 -32.79
CA ARG A 20 -1.38 -38.50 -31.40
C ARG A 20 -2.84 -38.23 -31.07
N GLY A 21 -3.76 -38.33 -32.05
CA GLY A 21 -5.17 -38.00 -31.87
C GLY A 21 -5.39 -36.56 -31.36
N MET A 22 -4.54 -35.62 -31.78
CA MET A 22 -4.63 -34.23 -31.30
C MET A 22 -5.75 -33.50 -32.03
N ASP A 23 -6.72 -33.00 -31.26
CA ASP A 23 -7.79 -32.14 -31.78
C ASP A 23 -7.25 -30.72 -32.02
N VAL A 24 -6.79 -30.47 -33.24
CA VAL A 24 -6.23 -29.18 -33.67
C VAL A 24 -7.24 -28.05 -33.73
N SER A 25 -8.55 -28.35 -33.74
CA SER A 25 -9.60 -27.32 -33.66
C SER A 25 -9.65 -26.61 -32.30
N LYS A 26 -9.05 -27.23 -31.27
CA LYS A 26 -8.93 -26.68 -29.92
C LYS A 26 -7.59 -25.97 -29.65
N LEU A 27 -6.69 -25.89 -30.64
CA LEU A 27 -5.45 -25.16 -30.48
C LEU A 27 -5.73 -23.65 -30.48
N PRO A 28 -5.11 -22.89 -29.55
CA PRO A 28 -5.27 -21.45 -29.53
C PRO A 28 -4.69 -20.84 -30.81
N THR A 29 -5.41 -19.85 -31.33
CA THR A 29 -4.97 -19.02 -32.46
C THR A 29 -3.69 -18.25 -32.11
N GLN A 30 -2.98 -17.77 -33.13
CA GLN A 30 -1.79 -16.94 -32.92
C GLN A 30 -2.08 -15.71 -32.05
N ALA A 31 -3.20 -15.02 -32.29
CA ALA A 31 -3.61 -13.87 -31.48
C ALA A 31 -3.86 -14.24 -30.01
N GLU A 32 -4.47 -15.40 -29.73
CA GLU A 32 -4.66 -15.88 -28.36
C GLU A 32 -3.34 -16.26 -27.68
N ILE A 33 -2.39 -16.82 -28.43
CA ILE A 33 -1.03 -17.12 -27.93
C ILE A 33 -0.30 -15.82 -27.58
N GLU A 34 -0.32 -14.83 -28.48
CA GLU A 34 0.30 -13.52 -28.29
C GLU A 34 -0.32 -12.77 -27.10
N HIS A 35 -1.65 -12.76 -27.00
CA HIS A 35 -2.36 -12.18 -25.86
C HIS A 35 -1.98 -12.86 -24.54
N ARG A 36 -1.98 -14.20 -24.49
CA ARG A 36 -1.54 -14.95 -23.28
C ARG A 36 -0.08 -14.65 -22.92
N PHE A 37 0.79 -14.50 -23.92
CA PHE A 37 2.20 -14.15 -23.70
C PHE A 37 2.35 -12.73 -23.14
N TYR A 38 1.61 -11.76 -23.69
CA TYR A 38 1.58 -10.38 -23.21
C TYR A 38 1.11 -10.32 -21.75
N GLU A 39 -0.02 -10.93 -21.43
CA GLU A 39 -0.59 -10.97 -20.07
C GLU A 39 0.39 -11.57 -19.06
N ARG A 40 1.03 -12.71 -19.39
CA ARG A 40 2.04 -13.35 -18.54
C ARG A 40 3.27 -12.47 -18.34
N SER A 41 3.69 -11.77 -19.38
CA SER A 41 4.84 -10.85 -19.35
C SER A 41 4.53 -9.64 -18.47
N MET A 42 3.37 -9.01 -18.66
CA MET A 42 2.90 -7.89 -17.84
C MET A 42 2.74 -8.29 -16.38
N ALA A 43 2.12 -9.42 -16.08
CA ALA A 43 2.01 -9.93 -14.72
C ALA A 43 3.39 -10.12 -14.06
N THR A 44 4.38 -10.57 -14.82
CA THR A 44 5.76 -10.74 -14.31
C THR A 44 6.43 -9.40 -14.05
N LEU A 45 6.27 -8.42 -14.93
CA LEU A 45 6.78 -7.07 -14.74
C LEU A 45 6.11 -6.37 -13.55
N ASN A 46 4.78 -6.50 -13.40
CA ASN A 46 4.04 -5.95 -12.28
C ASN A 46 4.51 -6.54 -10.96
N ARG A 47 4.73 -7.87 -10.87
CA ARG A 47 5.32 -8.50 -9.68
C ARG A 47 6.73 -7.97 -9.37
N LYS A 48 7.57 -7.78 -10.39
CA LYS A 48 8.91 -7.20 -10.21
C LYS A 48 8.84 -5.76 -9.71
N LYS A 49 7.95 -4.94 -10.28
CA LYS A 49 7.69 -3.55 -9.86
C LYS A 49 7.18 -3.50 -8.42
N ALA A 50 6.19 -4.32 -8.06
CA ALA A 50 5.64 -4.39 -6.70
C ALA A 50 6.72 -4.76 -5.67
N ARG A 51 7.58 -5.74 -5.98
CA ARG A 51 8.73 -6.08 -5.13
C ARG A 51 9.74 -4.94 -5.03
N ALA A 52 9.98 -4.21 -6.11
CA ALA A 52 10.90 -3.07 -6.12
C ALA A 52 10.38 -1.91 -5.28
N ILE A 53 9.09 -1.57 -5.40
CA ILE A 53 8.42 -0.56 -4.58
C ILE A 53 8.52 -0.94 -3.10
N TYR A 54 8.20 -2.18 -2.73
CA TYR A 54 8.21 -2.60 -1.32
C TYR A 54 9.58 -2.44 -0.64
N ARG A 55 10.69 -2.56 -1.39
CA ARG A 55 12.06 -2.33 -0.85
C ARG A 55 12.32 -0.89 -0.41
N TYR A 56 11.52 0.07 -0.87
CA TYR A 56 11.59 1.46 -0.41
C TYR A 56 10.75 1.72 0.85
N SER A 57 10.13 0.69 1.44
CA SER A 57 9.41 0.86 2.70
C SER A 57 10.34 1.37 3.79
N VAL A 58 9.84 2.28 4.60
CA VAL A 58 10.55 2.91 5.72
C VAL A 58 9.91 2.39 7.00
N PHE A 59 10.49 1.35 7.59
CA PHE A 59 10.03 0.76 8.84
C PHE A 59 10.77 1.35 10.04
N PRO A 60 10.11 1.48 11.21
CA PRO A 60 10.78 1.81 12.46
C PRO A 60 11.97 0.87 12.72
N GLY A 61 13.14 1.44 13.01
CA GLY A 61 14.36 0.67 13.25
C GLY A 61 14.83 -0.20 12.07
N ASN A 62 14.36 0.05 10.84
CA ASN A 62 14.61 -0.77 9.65
C ASN A 62 14.18 -2.25 9.79
N VAL A 63 13.19 -2.56 10.65
CA VAL A 63 12.67 -3.92 10.83
C VAL A 63 11.34 -4.09 10.10
N PRO A 64 11.28 -4.84 8.98
CA PRO A 64 10.02 -5.09 8.29
C PRO A 64 8.99 -5.76 9.20
N SER A 65 7.79 -5.18 9.22
CA SER A 65 6.67 -5.71 10.00
C SER A 65 5.60 -6.26 9.07
N LYS A 66 5.02 -7.42 9.42
CA LYS A 66 3.89 -8.05 8.73
C LYS A 66 2.83 -8.46 9.74
N PHE A 67 1.59 -8.07 9.46
CA PHE A 67 0.41 -8.46 10.22
C PHE A 67 -0.68 -8.90 9.24
N THR A 68 -1.50 -9.86 9.62
CA THR A 68 -2.60 -10.39 8.79
C THR A 68 -3.90 -10.37 9.58
N PHE A 69 -5.05 -10.44 8.90
CA PHE A 69 -6.35 -10.39 9.59
C PHE A 69 -6.55 -11.57 10.54
N GLU A 70 -5.96 -12.74 10.27
CA GLU A 70 -6.03 -13.93 11.14
C GLU A 70 -5.31 -13.71 12.48
N LYS A 71 -4.39 -12.75 12.55
CA LYS A 71 -3.70 -12.39 13.79
C LYS A 71 -4.47 -11.35 14.63
N TRP A 72 -5.55 -10.79 14.11
CA TRP A 72 -6.37 -9.85 14.87
C TRP A 72 -7.13 -10.61 15.96
N GLN A 73 -6.92 -10.22 17.23
CA GLN A 73 -7.51 -10.84 18.41
C GLN A 73 -8.45 -9.84 19.10
N PRO A 74 -9.76 -9.81 18.74
CA PRO A 74 -10.69 -8.87 19.30
C PRO A 74 -10.82 -8.91 20.83
N GLU A 75 -10.65 -10.10 21.41
CA GLU A 75 -10.71 -10.42 22.84
C GLU A 75 -9.65 -9.73 23.70
N MET A 76 -8.60 -9.17 23.09
CA MET A 76 -7.59 -8.39 23.81
C MET A 76 -8.11 -7.02 24.27
N GLN A 77 -9.21 -6.56 23.68
CA GLN A 77 -9.87 -5.29 24.01
C GLN A 77 -10.96 -5.47 25.05
N THR A 78 -11.14 -4.46 25.90
CA THR A 78 -12.24 -4.42 26.89
C THR A 78 -13.60 -4.35 26.21
N ASP A 79 -13.71 -3.61 25.11
CA ASP A 79 -14.89 -3.56 24.26
C ASP A 79 -14.74 -4.55 23.09
N LEU A 80 -15.13 -5.79 23.34
CA LEU A 80 -15.05 -6.89 22.37
C LEU A 80 -15.87 -6.62 21.10
N GLN A 81 -17.09 -6.09 21.24
CA GLN A 81 -17.98 -5.86 20.11
C GLN A 81 -17.40 -4.80 19.18
N LYS A 82 -16.95 -3.66 19.73
CA LYS A 82 -16.29 -2.62 18.95
C LYS A 82 -15.01 -3.12 18.26
N SER A 83 -14.22 -3.93 18.95
CA SER A 83 -12.98 -4.51 18.42
C SER A 83 -13.24 -5.47 17.24
N ARG A 84 -14.31 -6.30 17.34
CA ARG A 84 -14.78 -7.15 16.24
C ARG A 84 -15.27 -6.33 15.05
N ASP A 85 -16.06 -5.30 15.32
CA ASP A 85 -16.62 -4.44 14.29
C ASP A 85 -15.53 -3.68 13.53
N LEU A 86 -14.49 -3.19 14.22
CA LEU A 86 -13.32 -2.58 13.58
C LEU A 86 -12.58 -3.56 12.68
N GLY A 87 -12.31 -4.78 13.15
CA GLY A 87 -11.68 -5.83 12.34
C GLY A 87 -12.48 -6.14 11.07
N ASN A 88 -13.79 -6.34 11.22
CA ASN A 88 -14.70 -6.61 10.10
C ASN A 88 -14.77 -5.44 9.11
N ARG A 89 -14.83 -4.20 9.60
CA ARG A 89 -14.85 -3.01 8.74
C ARG A 89 -13.53 -2.84 7.99
N ALA A 90 -12.39 -3.02 8.64
CA ALA A 90 -11.09 -2.97 7.98
C ALA A 90 -10.94 -4.04 6.89
N TYR A 91 -11.43 -5.26 7.15
CA TYR A 91 -11.45 -6.32 6.15
C TYR A 91 -12.33 -5.97 4.93
N LYS A 92 -13.54 -5.45 5.18
CA LYS A 92 -14.43 -4.98 4.11
C LYS A 92 -13.82 -3.85 3.28
N LEU A 93 -13.22 -2.86 3.94
CA LEU A 93 -12.51 -1.77 3.28
C LEU A 93 -11.35 -2.27 2.43
N ALA A 94 -10.54 -3.20 2.94
CA ALA A 94 -9.46 -3.81 2.14
C ALA A 94 -10.04 -4.52 0.90
N LYS A 95 -11.16 -5.22 1.01
CA LYS A 95 -11.83 -5.84 -0.15
C LYS A 95 -12.42 -4.83 -1.13
N GLN A 96 -12.86 -3.65 -0.67
CA GLN A 96 -13.29 -2.55 -1.54
C GLN A 96 -12.10 -1.92 -2.27
N MET A 97 -10.99 -1.70 -1.56
CA MET A 97 -9.74 -1.13 -2.09
C MET A 97 -9.07 -2.00 -3.16
N GLN A 98 -9.38 -3.30 -3.22
CA GLN A 98 -8.98 -4.18 -4.32
C GLN A 98 -9.66 -3.82 -5.65
N LYS A 99 -10.87 -3.24 -5.58
CA LYS A 99 -11.70 -2.92 -6.74
C LYS A 99 -11.55 -1.48 -7.18
N ALA A 100 -11.49 -0.56 -6.22
CA ALA A 100 -11.39 0.87 -6.48
C ALA A 100 -10.44 1.52 -5.47
N PRO A 101 -9.60 2.49 -5.86
CA PRO A 101 -8.71 3.14 -4.92
C PRO A 101 -9.47 3.98 -3.89
N GLU A 102 -9.11 3.85 -2.62
CA GLU A 102 -9.70 4.63 -1.53
C GLU A 102 -8.64 5.08 -0.52
N ASN A 103 -8.92 6.21 0.13
CA ASN A 103 -8.17 6.63 1.30
C ASN A 103 -8.91 6.17 2.57
N VAL A 104 -8.20 5.55 3.50
CA VAL A 104 -8.73 5.04 4.75
C VAL A 104 -7.93 5.60 5.91
N ILE A 105 -8.60 6.05 6.97
CA ILE A 105 -7.95 6.53 8.19
C ILE A 105 -8.34 5.71 9.41
N LEU A 106 -7.33 5.32 10.18
CA LEU A 106 -7.44 4.69 11.48
C LEU A 106 -6.93 5.69 12.51
N PHE A 107 -7.79 6.18 13.40
CA PHE A 107 -7.41 7.15 14.42
C PHE A 107 -7.82 6.72 15.81
N GLY A 108 -7.07 7.16 16.82
CA GLY A 108 -7.35 6.91 18.23
C GLY A 108 -6.08 6.72 19.05
N PRO A 109 -6.18 6.37 20.35
CA PRO A 109 -5.04 6.30 21.25
C PRO A 109 -3.96 5.31 20.82
N ARG A 110 -2.72 5.55 21.25
CA ARG A 110 -1.58 4.63 21.04
C ARG A 110 -1.86 3.23 21.63
N GLY A 111 -1.32 2.21 20.97
CA GLY A 111 -1.39 0.82 21.46
C GLY A 111 -2.75 0.12 21.30
N THR A 112 -3.73 0.75 20.65
CA THR A 112 -5.07 0.20 20.41
C THR A 112 -5.16 -0.78 19.22
N GLY A 113 -4.06 -0.95 18.46
CA GLY A 113 -3.98 -1.90 17.34
C GLY A 113 -4.14 -1.31 15.93
N LYS A 114 -4.16 0.02 15.78
CA LYS A 114 -4.29 0.72 14.47
C LYS A 114 -3.25 0.26 13.46
N THR A 115 -1.95 0.35 13.78
CA THR A 115 -0.85 -0.07 12.90
C THR A 115 -0.95 -1.54 12.53
N SER A 116 -1.31 -2.42 13.48
CA SER A 116 -1.51 -3.85 13.20
C SER A 116 -2.63 -4.07 12.19
N LEU A 117 -3.78 -3.42 12.37
CA LEU A 117 -4.91 -3.58 11.45
C LEU A 117 -4.65 -2.95 10.08
N ALA A 118 -3.96 -1.80 10.04
CA ALA A 118 -3.50 -1.19 8.79
C ALA A 118 -2.49 -2.08 8.04
N LEU A 119 -1.58 -2.75 8.76
CA LEU A 119 -0.68 -3.76 8.20
C LEU A 119 -1.43 -4.99 7.68
N ALA A 120 -2.52 -5.42 8.33
CA ALA A 120 -3.38 -6.49 7.82
C ALA A 120 -4.03 -6.09 6.50
N MET A 121 -4.57 -4.86 6.40
CA MET A 121 -5.12 -4.32 5.16
C MET A 121 -4.06 -4.28 4.06
N LEU A 122 -2.88 -3.68 4.33
CA LEU A 122 -1.78 -3.60 3.37
C LEU A 122 -1.31 -4.99 2.92
N THR A 123 -1.22 -5.94 3.85
CA THR A 123 -0.82 -7.32 3.54
C THR A 123 -1.83 -8.01 2.64
N SER A 124 -3.12 -7.91 2.97
CA SER A 124 -4.19 -8.48 2.15
C SER A 124 -4.19 -7.92 0.73
N LEU A 125 -4.03 -6.60 0.57
CA LEU A 125 -3.95 -5.95 -0.74
C LEU A 125 -2.72 -6.42 -1.55
N ARG A 126 -1.57 -6.57 -0.87
CA ARG A 126 -0.33 -7.08 -1.50
C ARG A 126 -0.43 -8.54 -1.91
N ASP A 127 -1.11 -9.36 -1.13
CA ASP A 127 -1.31 -10.78 -1.43
C ASP A 127 -2.20 -10.97 -2.68
N GLU A 128 -3.05 -9.98 -3.00
CA GLU A 128 -3.84 -9.90 -4.26
C GLU A 128 -3.05 -9.30 -5.43
N GLY A 129 -1.76 -9.03 -5.25
CA GLY A 129 -0.85 -8.59 -6.30
C GLY A 129 -0.66 -7.07 -6.43
N GLN A 130 -1.34 -6.26 -5.61
CA GLN A 130 -1.12 -4.82 -5.59
C GLN A 130 0.25 -4.48 -4.98
N SER A 131 0.91 -3.46 -5.53
CA SER A 131 2.13 -2.92 -4.96
C SER A 131 1.82 -2.12 -3.68
N GLY A 132 2.33 -2.61 -2.55
CA GLY A 132 2.18 -1.94 -1.26
C GLY A 132 3.49 -1.31 -0.78
N LEU A 133 3.39 -0.18 -0.08
CA LEU A 133 4.51 0.53 0.55
C LEU A 133 4.15 0.93 1.98
N PHE A 134 5.03 0.64 2.93
CA PHE A 134 4.90 1.09 4.32
C PHE A 134 5.85 2.26 4.58
N ILE A 135 5.34 3.36 5.14
CA ILE A 135 6.13 4.53 5.52
C ILE A 135 5.77 4.90 6.96
N SER A 136 6.72 4.73 7.89
CA SER A 136 6.68 5.44 9.17
C SER A 136 6.99 6.92 8.92
N THR A 137 6.07 7.80 9.28
CA THR A 137 6.23 9.24 9.03
C THR A 137 7.32 9.86 9.91
N ALA A 138 7.50 9.36 11.13
CA ALA A 138 8.58 9.74 12.03
C ALA A 138 9.96 9.40 11.45
N GLU A 139 10.15 8.16 10.97
CA GLU A 139 11.41 7.73 10.35
C GLU A 139 11.69 8.46 9.04
N LEU A 140 10.65 8.74 8.24
CA LEU A 140 10.80 9.54 7.03
C LEU A 140 11.27 10.97 7.37
N SER A 141 10.67 11.61 8.38
CA SER A 141 11.09 12.94 8.85
C SER A 141 12.55 12.94 9.31
N ASN A 142 12.97 11.92 10.06
CA ASN A 142 14.37 11.74 10.48
C ASN A 142 15.31 11.58 9.27
N LEU A 143 14.97 10.72 8.31
CA LEU A 143 15.74 10.53 7.07
C LEU A 143 15.87 11.83 6.28
N MET A 144 14.81 12.62 6.22
CA MET A 144 14.85 13.94 5.59
C MET A 144 15.75 14.91 6.36
N GLY A 145 15.93 14.78 7.67
CA GLY A 145 16.91 15.57 8.43
C GLY A 145 18.35 15.26 8.04
N LEU A 146 18.67 13.98 7.80
CA LEU A 146 20.02 13.53 7.44
C LEU A 146 20.44 13.91 6.03
N GLN A 147 19.51 14.32 5.17
CA GLN A 147 19.78 14.60 3.75
C GLN A 147 20.76 15.77 3.51
N TYR A 148 20.90 16.67 4.49
CA TYR A 148 21.75 17.85 4.39
C TYR A 148 23.24 17.49 4.51
N ASP A 149 23.54 16.38 5.19
CA ASP A 149 24.91 15.95 5.47
C ASP A 149 25.37 14.77 4.59
N ALA A 150 24.44 14.10 3.89
CA ALA A 150 24.69 12.82 3.23
C ALA A 150 24.07 12.73 1.80
N PRO A 151 24.88 12.78 0.72
CA PRO A 151 24.38 12.72 -0.67
C PRO A 151 23.65 11.42 -1.03
N ASP A 152 24.05 10.29 -0.46
CA ASP A 152 23.42 8.98 -0.62
C ASP A 152 21.99 8.95 -0.05
N VAL A 153 21.76 9.67 1.06
CA VAL A 153 20.42 9.84 1.66
C VAL A 153 19.48 10.56 0.70
N ARG A 154 19.95 11.59 -0.02
CA ARG A 154 19.13 12.29 -1.04
C ARG A 154 18.67 11.36 -2.16
N LYS A 155 19.55 10.48 -2.65
CA LYS A 155 19.19 9.49 -3.67
C LYS A 155 18.17 8.48 -3.15
N ARG A 156 18.34 8.02 -1.90
CA ARG A 156 17.37 7.14 -1.23
C ARG A 156 16.00 7.81 -1.08
N LEU A 157 15.96 9.07 -0.63
CA LEU A 157 14.72 9.85 -0.50
C LEU A 157 14.00 10.04 -1.82
N ALA A 158 14.72 10.31 -2.92
CA ALA A 158 14.11 10.39 -4.24
C ALA A 158 13.46 9.06 -4.66
N GLY A 159 14.10 7.93 -4.34
CA GLY A 159 13.52 6.60 -4.56
C GLY A 159 12.28 6.33 -3.70
N ILE A 160 12.31 6.75 -2.43
CA ILE A 160 11.15 6.66 -1.52
C ILE A 160 10.00 7.52 -2.03
N GLU A 161 10.23 8.78 -2.39
CA GLU A 161 9.19 9.68 -2.91
C GLU A 161 8.57 9.10 -4.19
N ARG A 162 9.38 8.56 -5.10
CA ARG A 162 8.88 7.88 -6.31
C ARG A 162 8.01 6.67 -5.94
N ALA A 163 8.46 5.82 -5.02
CA ALA A 163 7.69 4.67 -4.57
C ALA A 163 6.37 5.09 -3.93
N MET A 164 6.36 6.15 -3.12
CA MET A 164 5.14 6.69 -2.50
C MET A 164 4.14 7.21 -3.54
N LYS A 165 4.61 7.75 -4.67
CA LYS A 165 3.77 8.19 -5.77
C LYS A 165 3.22 7.04 -6.61
N GLU A 166 3.97 5.95 -6.76
CA GLU A 166 3.64 4.85 -7.68
C GLU A 166 2.98 3.63 -7.04
N ALA A 167 3.09 3.44 -5.72
CA ALA A 167 2.51 2.29 -5.05
C ALA A 167 0.98 2.29 -5.15
N ASP A 168 0.39 1.15 -5.51
CA ASP A 168 -1.07 0.97 -5.54
C ASP A 168 -1.67 1.25 -4.16
N VAL A 169 -0.97 0.86 -3.10
CA VAL A 169 -1.36 1.11 -1.71
C VAL A 169 -0.21 1.70 -0.91
N LEU A 170 -0.40 2.90 -0.39
CA LEU A 170 0.54 3.59 0.51
C LEU A 170 0.01 3.55 1.93
N LEU A 171 0.75 2.97 2.87
CA LEU A 171 0.48 3.05 4.30
C LEU A 171 1.36 4.12 4.93
N LEU A 172 0.76 5.21 5.41
CA LEU A 172 1.39 6.24 6.24
C LEU A 172 1.09 5.93 7.71
N ASP A 173 2.10 5.43 8.42
CA ASP A 173 1.96 5.00 9.81
C ASP A 173 2.39 6.11 10.78
N ASP A 174 1.58 6.30 11.84
CA ASP A 174 1.73 7.29 12.89
C ASP A 174 1.79 8.75 12.39
N PHE A 175 0.98 9.05 11.37
CA PHE A 175 0.87 10.37 10.73
C PHE A 175 0.59 11.50 11.74
N GLY A 176 1.43 12.53 11.69
CA GLY A 176 1.45 13.67 12.61
C GLY A 176 2.45 13.53 13.77
N THR A 177 3.10 12.39 13.97
CA THR A 177 4.12 12.25 15.06
C THR A 177 5.33 13.17 14.83
N GLU A 178 5.68 13.42 13.58
CA GLU A 178 6.73 14.34 13.13
C GLU A 178 6.45 15.82 13.45
N GLY A 179 5.21 16.18 13.82
CA GLY A 179 4.83 17.52 14.25
C GLY A 179 5.02 17.77 15.75
N GLY A 180 5.44 16.76 16.52
CA GLY A 180 5.60 16.85 17.98
C GLY A 180 4.55 16.04 18.75
N MET A 181 4.65 16.08 20.07
CA MET A 181 3.69 15.41 20.96
C MET A 181 2.54 16.35 21.32
N LYS A 182 1.39 15.82 21.74
CA LYS A 182 0.13 16.57 21.98
C LYS A 182 0.23 17.87 22.79
N LEU A 183 1.23 18.02 23.67
CA LEU A 183 1.43 19.23 24.47
C LEU A 183 2.29 20.31 23.80
N ASP A 184 2.94 20.00 22.68
CA ASP A 184 3.83 20.90 21.92
C ASP A 184 3.71 20.60 20.42
N ILE A 185 2.48 20.73 19.90
CA ILE A 185 2.19 20.53 18.47
C ILE A 185 2.77 21.69 17.69
N LYS A 186 3.67 21.39 16.76
CA LYS A 186 4.33 22.33 15.87
C LYS A 186 3.98 22.03 14.42
N PRO A 187 3.99 23.06 13.55
CA PRO A 187 3.95 22.82 12.12
C PRO A 187 5.06 21.84 11.69
N VAL A 188 4.70 20.87 10.88
CA VAL A 188 5.67 19.91 10.33
C VAL A 188 6.67 20.67 9.46
N ARG A 189 7.92 20.21 9.41
CA ARG A 189 8.97 20.85 8.61
C ARG A 189 8.54 21.04 7.16
N ARG A 190 8.85 22.22 6.60
CA ARG A 190 8.34 22.66 5.30
C ARG A 190 8.60 21.68 4.16
N ASP A 191 9.81 21.13 4.09
CA ASP A 191 10.20 20.17 3.06
C ASP A 191 9.42 18.85 3.13
N MET A 192 9.11 18.37 4.33
CA MET A 192 8.23 17.21 4.56
C MET A 192 6.80 17.50 4.12
N GLN A 193 6.27 18.69 4.45
CA GLN A 193 4.96 19.11 3.94
C GLN A 193 4.93 19.17 2.41
N GLU A 194 5.96 19.74 1.78
CA GLU A 194 6.08 19.83 0.32
C GLU A 194 6.18 18.43 -0.32
N LEU A 195 6.95 17.50 0.27
CA LEU A 195 7.03 16.11 -0.18
C LEU A 195 5.65 15.44 -0.10
N MET A 196 4.99 15.50 1.06
CA MET A 196 3.67 14.89 1.26
C MET A 196 2.63 15.50 0.32
N TYR A 197 2.69 16.80 0.06
CA TYR A 197 1.82 17.47 -0.92
C TYR A 197 2.05 16.95 -2.35
N ARG A 198 3.31 16.78 -2.77
CA ARG A 198 3.62 16.17 -4.09
C ARG A 198 3.14 14.74 -4.19
N VAL A 199 3.26 13.95 -3.12
CA VAL A 199 2.76 12.58 -3.05
C VAL A 199 1.23 12.56 -3.13
N ALA A 200 0.53 13.36 -2.33
CA ALA A 200 -0.92 13.44 -2.32
C ALA A 200 -1.48 13.84 -3.69
N ASN A 201 -0.86 14.82 -4.36
CA ASN A 201 -1.25 15.22 -5.72
C ASN A 201 -1.07 14.10 -6.75
N ALA A 202 0.03 13.36 -6.69
CA ALA A 202 0.27 12.26 -7.63
C ALA A 202 -0.71 11.10 -7.45
N ARG A 203 -1.31 10.98 -6.26
CA ARG A 203 -2.29 9.95 -5.90
C ARG A 203 -3.74 10.38 -6.07
N LEU A 204 -3.99 11.62 -6.51
CA LEU A 204 -5.31 12.19 -6.75
C LEU A 204 -5.62 12.22 -8.26
N ASP A 205 -6.84 11.85 -8.61
CA ASP A 205 -7.42 12.16 -9.91
C ASP A 205 -8.03 13.56 -9.85
N PHE A 206 -7.53 14.50 -10.64
CA PHE A 206 -7.92 15.91 -10.56
C PHE A 206 -9.29 16.21 -11.17
N GLU A 207 -9.79 15.35 -12.08
CA GLU A 207 -11.08 15.55 -12.73
C GLU A 207 -12.21 15.13 -11.81
N SER A 208 -12.09 13.95 -11.20
CA SER A 208 -13.08 13.41 -10.27
C SER A 208 -12.86 13.83 -8.82
N ASN A 209 -11.69 14.39 -8.50
CA ASN A 209 -11.24 14.67 -7.13
C ASN A 209 -11.30 13.42 -6.22
N MET A 210 -11.05 12.24 -6.79
CA MET A 210 -11.04 10.95 -6.11
C MET A 210 -9.62 10.36 -6.09
N PRO A 211 -9.31 9.46 -5.15
CA PRO A 211 -8.02 8.75 -5.16
C PRO A 211 -7.89 7.92 -6.45
N ARG A 212 -6.74 8.04 -7.13
CA ARG A 212 -6.34 7.11 -8.19
C ARG A 212 -5.45 5.98 -7.67
N LEU A 213 -4.89 6.14 -6.47
CA LEU A 213 -4.12 5.13 -5.74
C LEU A 213 -4.49 5.21 -4.25
N SER A 214 -4.57 4.07 -3.57
CA SER A 214 -5.13 3.96 -2.22
C SER A 214 -4.17 4.41 -1.13
N THR A 215 -4.64 5.15 -0.13
CA THR A 215 -3.78 5.55 1.02
C THR A 215 -4.40 5.12 2.34
N ILE A 216 -3.69 4.32 3.12
CA ILE A 216 -4.08 3.96 4.49
C ILE A 216 -3.28 4.84 5.44
N ILE A 217 -3.93 5.47 6.41
CA ILE A 217 -3.32 6.39 7.36
C ILE A 217 -3.62 5.89 8.76
N THR A 218 -2.60 5.80 9.62
CA THR A 218 -2.81 5.65 11.07
C THR A 218 -2.38 6.94 11.76
N THR A 219 -3.12 7.37 12.78
CA THR A 219 -2.77 8.59 13.53
C THR A 219 -3.25 8.52 14.98
N ASN A 220 -2.47 9.09 15.89
CA ASN A 220 -2.88 9.30 17.29
C ASN A 220 -3.44 10.73 17.51
N ASN A 221 -3.50 11.52 16.45
CA ASN A 221 -3.88 12.91 16.48
C ASN A 221 -5.34 13.09 16.06
N GLU A 222 -5.99 14.09 16.64
CA GLU A 222 -7.30 14.58 16.21
C GLU A 222 -7.17 15.35 14.89
N MET A 223 -8.30 15.52 14.20
CA MET A 223 -8.33 16.24 12.94
C MET A 223 -7.85 17.68 13.09
N SER A 224 -8.27 18.37 14.16
CA SER A 224 -7.82 19.72 14.49
C SER A 224 -6.30 19.77 14.68
N GLU A 225 -5.71 18.82 15.40
CA GLU A 225 -4.26 18.72 15.61
C GLU A 225 -3.53 18.56 14.26
N LEU A 226 -4.03 17.70 13.36
CA LEU A 226 -3.46 17.54 12.02
C LEU A 226 -3.56 18.81 11.17
N GLU A 227 -4.65 19.56 11.27
CA GLU A 227 -4.83 20.86 10.59
C GLU A 227 -3.90 21.95 11.10
N HIS A 228 -3.42 21.86 12.35
CA HIS A 228 -2.37 22.74 12.87
C HIS A 228 -0.98 22.34 12.36
N MET A 229 -0.75 21.04 12.16
CA MET A 229 0.54 20.51 11.71
C MET A 229 0.78 20.68 10.21
N TYR A 230 -0.28 20.56 9.42
CA TYR A 230 -0.23 20.44 7.97
C TYR A 230 -1.16 21.42 7.28
N ASN A 231 -0.76 21.87 6.09
CA ASN A 231 -1.64 22.68 5.24
C ASN A 231 -2.98 21.97 4.97
N SER A 232 -4.09 22.71 5.11
CA SER A 232 -5.46 22.22 4.89
C SER A 232 -5.66 21.57 3.52
N LYS A 233 -4.97 22.03 2.48
CA LYS A 233 -4.99 21.44 1.13
C LYS A 233 -4.38 20.04 1.08
N LEU A 234 -3.38 19.74 1.91
CA LEU A 234 -2.82 18.40 2.02
C LEU A 234 -3.80 17.49 2.75
N ILE A 235 -4.28 17.94 3.91
CA ILE A 235 -5.26 17.24 4.73
C ILE A 235 -6.51 16.87 3.92
N SER A 236 -7.07 17.81 3.14
CA SER A 236 -8.26 17.56 2.31
C SER A 236 -8.07 16.52 1.21
N ARG A 237 -6.82 16.21 0.83
CA ARG A 237 -6.49 15.22 -0.22
C ARG A 237 -6.25 13.83 0.35
N ILE A 238 -5.69 13.74 1.56
CA ILE A 238 -5.28 12.46 2.15
C ILE A 238 -6.32 11.92 3.13
N ILE A 239 -7.00 12.79 3.88
CA ILE A 239 -7.98 12.37 4.88
C ILE A 239 -9.34 12.17 4.19
N PRO A 240 -9.94 10.96 4.25
CA PRO A 240 -11.24 10.72 3.66
C PRO A 240 -12.32 11.50 4.40
N LYS A 241 -13.30 12.04 3.65
CA LYS A 241 -14.47 12.72 4.22
C LYS A 241 -15.57 11.75 4.65
N SER A 242 -15.59 10.54 4.08
CA SER A 242 -16.60 9.53 4.41
C SER A 242 -16.31 8.88 5.76
N LYS A 243 -17.37 8.73 6.57
CA LYS A 243 -17.32 7.95 7.81
C LYS A 243 -17.07 6.46 7.55
N ASP A 244 -17.41 5.97 6.36
CA ASP A 244 -17.24 4.56 6.00
C ASP A 244 -15.75 4.18 5.93
N CYS A 245 -14.93 5.07 5.37
CA CYS A 245 -13.48 4.94 5.26
C CYS A 245 -12.73 5.40 6.53
N THR A 246 -13.46 5.60 7.63
CA THR A 246 -12.92 6.09 8.90
C THR A 246 -13.14 5.05 10.01
N LEU A 247 -12.03 4.56 10.57
CA LEU A 247 -12.02 3.58 11.66
C LEU A 247 -11.59 4.25 12.96
N ASN A 248 -12.54 4.33 13.90
CA ASN A 248 -12.38 5.04 15.17
C ASN A 248 -12.03 4.08 16.31
N PHE A 249 -10.78 4.15 16.77
CA PHE A 249 -10.22 3.37 17.87
C PHE A 249 -10.31 4.09 19.24
N GLU A 250 -10.99 5.24 19.33
CA GLU A 250 -11.22 5.90 20.61
C GLU A 250 -11.87 4.97 21.62
N LYS A 251 -11.57 5.16 22.91
CA LYS A 251 -12.09 4.33 24.01
C LYS A 251 -11.67 2.85 23.99
N LEU A 252 -10.81 2.43 23.06
CA LEU A 252 -10.12 1.14 23.17
C LEU A 252 -8.89 1.26 24.07
N THR A 253 -8.49 0.14 24.66
CA THR A 253 -7.35 0.09 25.58
C THR A 253 -6.04 -0.21 24.87
N ASP A 254 -4.93 0.18 25.48
CA ASP A 254 -3.61 -0.27 25.06
C ASP A 254 -3.48 -1.77 25.33
N VAL A 255 -3.21 -2.54 24.27
CA VAL A 255 -3.06 -4.00 24.32
C VAL A 255 -1.60 -4.45 24.25
N ARG A 256 -0.65 -3.51 24.13
CA ARG A 256 0.78 -3.85 24.10
C ARG A 256 1.20 -4.47 25.41
N GLY A 257 1.93 -5.58 25.33
CA GLY A 257 2.42 -6.31 26.50
C GLY A 257 1.37 -7.17 27.22
N LYS A 258 0.08 -7.11 26.84
CA LYS A 258 -0.88 -8.13 27.26
C LYS A 258 -0.51 -9.43 26.55
N ARG A 259 -0.27 -10.50 27.32
CA ARG A 259 -0.11 -11.86 26.78
C ARG A 259 -1.49 -12.51 26.71
N SER A 260 -1.78 -13.17 25.58
CA SER A 260 -2.88 -14.15 25.47
C SER A 260 -2.60 -15.36 26.36
#